data_AF-A0A380DUI3-F1
#
_entry.id   AF-A0A380DUI3-F1
#
_cell.length_a   1.000
_cell.length_b   1.000
_cell.length_c   1.000
_cell.angle_alpha   90.00
_cell.angle_beta   90.00
_cell.angle_gamma   90.00
#
_symmetry.space_group_name_H-M   'P 1'
#
loop_
_entity.id
_entity.type
_entity.pdbx_description
1 polymer ?
#
loop_
_entity_poly.entity_id
_entity_poly.type
_entity_poly.pdbx_seq_one_letter_code
_entity_poly.pdbx_strand_id
1 'polypeptide(L)' 'MITFENIQQLEKYTLMTMHGLFNQLKLGIISIDNAEHTLFTPYMMETLFP' A
#
# COMPACT_ATOMS: atom_id res chain seq x y z
N MET A 1 1.01 14.00 -1.32
CA MET A 1 -0.23 13.24 -1.57
C MET A 1 -0.18 12.73 -2.99
N ILE A 2 -0.30 11.41 -3.21
CA ILE A 2 -0.33 10.85 -4.57
C ILE A 2 -1.72 11.14 -5.13
N THR A 3 -1.79 11.77 -6.30
CA THR A 3 -3.04 12.06 -7.01
C THR A 3 -3.13 11.15 -8.24
N PHE A 4 -4.25 10.45 -8.38
CA PHE A 4 -4.52 9.57 -9.53
C PHE A 4 -5.49 10.27 -10.48
N GLU A 5 -5.19 10.23 -11.77
CA GLU A 5 -6.02 10.87 -12.80
C GLU A 5 -7.24 10.02 -13.18
N ASN A 6 -7.17 8.71 -12.93
CA ASN A 6 -8.27 7.76 -13.18
C ASN A 6 -8.08 6.47 -12.36
N ILE A 7 -9.11 5.62 -12.38
CA ILE A 7 -9.15 4.36 -11.63
C ILE A 7 -8.07 3.36 -12.09
N GLN A 8 -7.70 3.35 -13.39
CA GLN A 8 -6.67 2.43 -13.90
C GLN A 8 -5.28 2.75 -13.34
N GLN A 9 -4.96 4.04 -13.13
CA GLN A 9 -3.71 4.44 -12.48
C GLN A 9 -3.67 3.99 -11.01
N LEU A 10 -4.79 4.10 -10.30
CA LEU A 10 -4.92 3.60 -8.92
C LEU A 10 -4.75 2.08 -8.87
N GLU A 11 -5.44 1.33 -9.73
CA GLU A 11 -5.34 -0.13 -9.80
C GLU A 11 -3.91 -0.58 -10.10
N LYS A 12 -3.26 0.05 -11.08
CA LYS A 12 -1.87 -0.24 -11.44
C LYS A 12 -0.91 0.04 -10.29
N TYR A 13 -1.05 1.20 -9.63
CA TYR A 13 -0.23 1.56 -8.48
C TYR A 13 -0.40 0.56 -7.33
N THR A 14 -1.64 0.17 -7.05
CA THR A 14 -1.97 -0.80 -5.99
C THR A 14 -1.34 -2.15 -6.28
N LEU A 15 -1.46 -2.65 -7.52
CA LEU A 15 -0.86 -3.92 -7.94
C LEU A 15 0.67 -3.92 -7.81
N MET A 16 1.32 -2.85 -8.28
CA MET A 16 2.78 -2.68 -8.18
C MET A 16 3.23 -2.62 -6.71
N THR A 17 2.47 -1.93 -5.86
CA THR A 17 2.75 -1.79 -4.43
C THR A 17 2.64 -3.15 -3.72
N MET A 18 1.54 -3.88 -3.94
CA MET A 18 1.36 -5.24 -3.39
C MET A 18 2.50 -6.17 -3.80
N HIS A 19 2.86 -6.18 -5.09
CA HIS A 19 3.95 -7.01 -5.60
C HIS A 19 5.29 -6.66 -4.94
N GLY A 20 5.61 -5.36 -4.80
CA GLY A 20 6.83 -4.90 -4.12
C GLY A 20 6.91 -5.36 -2.67
N LEU A 21 5.81 -5.22 -1.92
CA LEU A 21 5.73 -5.63 -0.52
C LEU A 21 5.88 -7.15 -0.36
N PHE A 22 5.23 -7.96 -1.19
CA PHE A 22 5.42 -9.42 -1.15
C PHE A 22 6.86 -9.84 -1.43
N ASN A 23 7.53 -9.16 -2.36
CA ASN A 23 8.93 -9.45 -2.65
C ASN A 23 9.84 -9.08 -1.45
N GLN A 24 9.57 -7.95 -0.80
CA GLN A 24 10.30 -7.53 0.41
C GLN A 24 10.07 -8.49 1.59
N LEU A 25 8.85 -9.00 1.77
CA LEU A 25 8.53 -10.05 2.75
C LEU A 25 9.34 -11.32 2.49
N LYS A 26 9.34 -11.80 1.24
CA LYS A 26 10.08 -13.01 0.85
C LYS A 26 11.58 -12.89 1.10
N LEU A 27 12.13 -11.69 0.93
CA LEU A 27 13.55 -11.39 1.18
C LEU A 27 13.85 -11.10 2.65
N GLY A 28 12.86 -11.08 3.55
CA GLY A 28 13.02 -10.77 4.97
C GLY A 28 13.39 -9.31 5.25
N ILE A 29 13.14 -8.41 4.30
CA ILE A 29 13.48 -6.98 4.41
C ILE A 29 12.49 -6.25 5.33
N ILE A 30 11.23 -6.67 5.32
CA ILE A 30 10.15 -6.12 6.16
C ILE A 30 9.39 -7.26 6.85
N SER A 31 8.71 -6.98 7.97
CA SER A 31 7.76 -7.93 8.56
C SER A 31 6.39 -7.84 7.88
N ILE A 32 5.54 -8.84 8.13
CA ILE A 32 4.14 -8.80 7.65
C ILE A 32 3.38 -7.61 8.24
N ASP A 33 3.65 -7.24 9.49
CA ASP A 33 3.05 -6.07 10.14
C ASP A 33 3.47 -4.76 9.45
N ASN A 34 4.72 -4.65 8.98
CA ASN A 34 5.17 -3.50 8.20
C ASN A 34 4.43 -3.40 6.85
N ALA A 35 4.19 -4.55 6.20
CA ALA A 35 3.49 -4.61 4.91
C ALA A 35 2.01 -4.24 5.06
N GLU A 36 1.33 -4.76 6.10
CA GLU A 36 -0.04 -4.42 6.43
C GLU A 36 -0.20 -2.93 6.73
N HIS A 37 0.69 -2.37 7.57
CA HIS A 37 0.67 -0.93 7.82
C HIS A 37 0.84 -0.15 6.51
N THR A 38 1.76 -0.51 5.64
CA THR A 38 1.97 0.21 4.37
C THR A 38 0.75 0.14 3.43
N LEU A 39 0.06 -1.00 3.35
CA LEU A 39 -1.14 -1.16 2.52
C LEU A 39 -2.37 -0.45 3.08
N PHE A 40 -2.56 -0.48 4.41
CA PHE A 40 -3.80 -0.04 5.04
C PHE A 40 -3.71 1.33 5.72
N THR A 41 -2.52 1.91 5.90
CA THR A 41 -2.36 3.27 6.45
C THR A 41 -3.05 4.35 5.60
N PRO A 42 -3.04 4.30 4.25
CA PRO A 42 -3.81 5.24 3.45
C PRO A 42 -5.31 5.21 3.75
N TYR A 43 -5.85 4.03 4.08
CA TYR A 43 -7.27 3.83 4.41
C TYR A 43 -7.59 4.18 5.88
N MET A 44 -6.67 3.93 6.80
CA MET A 44 -6.85 4.22 8.23
C MET A 44 -6.80 5.72 8.56
N MET A 45 -6.09 6.53 7.76
CA MET A 45 -6.11 7.99 7.94
C MET A 45 -7.46 8.63 7.60
N GLU A 46 -8.25 8.06 6.70
CA GLU A 46 -9.61 8.55 6.45
C GLU A 46 -10.57 8.23 7.60
N THR A 47 -10.32 7.16 8.37
CA THR A 47 -11.15 6.77 9.53
C THR A 47 -10.76 7.44 10.85
N LEU A 48 -9.60 8.09 10.92
CA LEU A 48 -9.08 8.73 12.15
C LEU A 48 -9.38 10.23 12.28
N PHE A 49 -10.10 10.81 11.31
CA PHE A 49 -10.64 12.17 11.41
C PHE A 49 -12.18 12.12 11.50
N PRO A 50 -12.77 12.23 12.70
CA PRO A 50 -14.11 12.79 12.87
C PRO A 50 -14.13 14.31 12.59
#